data_AF-A0A956K3L4-F1
#
_entry.id   AF-A0A956K3L4-F1
#
_cell.length_a   1.000
_cell.length_b   1.000
_cell.length_c   1.000
_cell.angle_alpha   90.00
_cell.angle_beta   90.00
_cell.angle_gamma   90.00
#
_symmetry.space_group_name_H-M   'P 1'
#
loop_
_entity.id
_entity.type
_entity.pdbx_description
1 polymer ?
#
loop_
_entity_poly.entity_id
_entity_poly.type
_entity_poly.pdbx_seq_one_letter_code
_entity_poly.pdbx_strand_id
1 'polypeptide(L)'
;MRRPAPASTSPATHLSLMLTIGLAVLAGIPACQVGAIGADLTGGDDAVAPDCEGPLGPPRDPAALPACCTDFVGGAHCLDDVPAELRDFLGACAGGGYCVPDPFIETGGVFEPLTCASIGDAEGRCLSGCVPQVQDYWGILPQDACADDERCVPCVSPIDGTDTGACKIAFSCEGGAGGGGGDPVQPACPHTGDPVIEPSTLPACAAGAHCLSNALIPADLAGRLADCPGADAKCVPDELIASGGDFIPSTCESVAGAEGRCLSTALPEVADQAALLPASTCAADHLCVPCFSPLDGSDTGACRTSCDPGPTEGPTQLPLCCDGRGTCVPASAAGGAADQLGEDTCPADAGLVCAPDVFLDGTYQPQSCETGLIQILFGADYAEGRCLPDCLPGVDNFLIGRDGCDPGMKCAPCLDPLTGDSSGACDPLPL
;
A
#
# COMPACT_ATOMS: atom_id res chain seq x y z
N MET A 1 19.16 51.44 -12.40
CA MET A 1 18.81 51.83 -11.02
C MET A 1 18.72 50.55 -10.20
N ARG A 2 19.64 50.35 -9.24
CA ARG A 2 19.71 49.10 -8.44
C ARG A 2 18.61 49.09 -7.38
N ARG A 3 17.75 48.07 -7.38
CA ARG A 3 16.85 47.76 -6.25
C ARG A 3 17.59 46.85 -5.25
N PRO A 4 17.42 47.03 -3.93
CA PRO A 4 18.02 46.15 -2.93
C PRO A 4 17.12 44.92 -2.66
N ALA A 5 17.76 43.81 -2.31
CA ALA A 5 17.13 42.58 -1.84
C ALA A 5 16.59 42.74 -0.40
N PRO A 6 15.51 42.05 -0.01
CA PRO A 6 15.04 42.03 1.37
C PRO A 6 15.86 41.08 2.24
N ALA A 7 16.17 41.55 3.44
CA ALA A 7 16.90 40.85 4.49
C ALA A 7 16.04 39.76 5.16
N SER A 8 16.62 38.57 5.28
CA SER A 8 16.14 37.51 6.17
C SER A 8 16.40 37.91 7.63
N THR A 9 15.34 37.85 8.45
CA THR A 9 15.44 38.05 9.90
C THR A 9 14.85 36.81 10.60
N SER A 10 15.73 36.05 11.26
CA SER A 10 15.35 35.15 12.35
C SER A 10 15.17 35.94 13.65
N PRO A 11 14.23 35.50 14.50
CA PRO A 11 14.53 35.30 15.92
C PRO A 11 14.07 33.89 16.36
N ALA A 12 14.93 33.09 16.99
CA ALA A 12 15.26 33.09 18.42
C ALA A 12 14.19 32.42 19.31
N THR A 13 14.50 31.16 19.66
CA THR A 13 14.61 30.58 21.02
C THR A 13 13.47 30.70 22.06
N HIS A 14 13.19 29.51 22.63
CA HIS A 14 12.68 29.16 23.97
C HIS A 14 11.20 29.37 24.32
N LEU A 15 10.50 28.26 24.56
CA LEU A 15 9.79 28.07 25.84
C LEU A 15 9.57 26.58 26.16
N SER A 16 10.30 26.08 27.17
CA SER A 16 10.00 24.83 27.85
C SER A 16 8.76 25.02 28.73
N LEU A 17 7.74 24.19 28.55
CA LEU A 17 6.64 24.07 29.51
C LEU A 17 6.72 22.68 30.16
N MET A 18 7.35 22.65 31.34
CA MET A 18 7.24 21.56 32.31
C MET A 18 5.87 21.66 32.97
N LEU A 19 4.97 20.73 32.69
CA LEU A 19 3.71 20.58 33.42
C LEU A 19 3.89 19.53 34.52
N THR A 20 4.14 20.02 35.73
CA THR A 20 4.04 19.26 36.98
C THR A 20 2.56 19.15 37.37
N ILE A 21 1.98 17.95 37.30
CA ILE A 21 0.69 17.66 37.94
C ILE A 21 0.96 16.91 39.24
N GLY A 22 0.55 17.53 40.33
CA GLY A 22 0.68 17.06 41.69
C GLY A 22 -0.36 16.01 42.08
N LEU A 23 0.17 15.01 42.78
CA LEU A 23 -0.39 14.11 43.77
C LEU A 23 -1.54 14.66 44.64
N ALA A 24 -2.65 13.92 44.76
CA ALA A 24 -3.44 13.68 46.00
C ALA A 24 -4.61 12.68 45.73
N VAL A 25 -4.54 11.42 46.17
CA VAL A 25 -5.02 10.85 47.47
C VAL A 25 -6.42 10.21 47.40
N LEU A 26 -6.38 8.86 47.43
CA LEU A 26 -7.21 7.87 48.16
C LEU A 26 -8.75 7.99 48.21
N ALA A 27 -9.42 6.95 47.69
CA ALA A 27 -10.52 6.25 48.37
C ALA A 27 -10.64 4.81 47.85
N GLY A 28 -10.92 3.87 48.76
CA GLY A 28 -10.66 2.45 48.61
C GLY A 28 -11.54 1.70 47.60
N ILE A 29 -10.93 0.67 47.00
CA ILE A 29 -11.62 -0.44 46.36
C ILE A 29 -11.22 -1.70 47.15
N PRO A 30 -12.18 -2.55 47.55
CA PRO A 30 -11.92 -3.74 48.35
C PRO A 30 -11.02 -4.71 47.59
N ALA A 31 -10.05 -5.28 48.29
CA ALA A 31 -9.22 -6.36 47.81
C ALA A 31 -10.11 -7.49 47.25
N CYS A 32 -10.10 -7.65 45.93
CA CYS A 32 -10.45 -8.93 45.33
C CYS A 32 -9.36 -9.90 45.75
N GLN A 33 -9.74 -10.80 46.65
CA GLN A 33 -8.98 -11.99 47.00
C GLN A 33 -8.65 -12.69 45.70
N VAL A 34 -7.38 -12.67 45.31
CA VAL A 34 -6.84 -13.60 44.32
C VAL A 34 -6.98 -14.97 44.97
N GLY A 35 -8.07 -15.65 44.63
CA GLY A 35 -8.21 -17.06 44.92
C GLY A 35 -7.04 -17.73 44.23
N ALA A 36 -6.17 -18.36 45.01
CA ALA A 36 -5.23 -19.32 44.49
C ALA A 36 -6.05 -20.36 43.72
N ILE A 37 -6.03 -20.26 42.39
CA ILE A 37 -6.30 -21.38 41.49
C ILE A 37 -5.10 -22.31 41.60
N GLY A 38 -4.98 -22.94 42.78
CA GLY A 38 -4.40 -24.26 42.88
C GLY A 38 -5.41 -25.18 42.22
N ALA A 39 -5.29 -25.37 40.91
CA ALA A 39 -5.87 -26.52 40.26
C ALA A 39 -5.26 -27.75 40.94
N ASP A 40 -6.07 -28.35 41.80
CA ASP A 40 -5.87 -29.66 42.34
C ASP A 40 -5.87 -30.66 41.17
N LEU A 41 -4.68 -30.88 40.60
CA LEU A 41 -4.38 -31.97 39.67
C LEU A 41 -3.99 -33.25 40.45
N THR A 42 -4.52 -33.49 41.65
CA THR A 42 -4.38 -34.79 42.33
C THR A 42 -5.54 -35.70 41.94
N GLY A 43 -5.51 -36.21 40.70
CA GLY A 43 -6.64 -36.93 40.14
C GLY A 43 -6.32 -37.93 39.04
N GLY A 44 -5.19 -38.63 39.13
CA GLY A 44 -4.91 -39.77 38.27
C GLY A 44 -3.44 -40.18 38.33
N ASP A 45 -3.10 -41.17 39.14
CA ASP A 45 -1.84 -41.91 39.11
C ASP A 45 -1.73 -42.78 37.83
N ASP A 46 -2.06 -42.23 36.67
CA ASP A 46 -1.62 -42.79 35.40
C ASP A 46 -0.16 -42.41 35.29
N ALA A 47 0.69 -43.35 35.74
CA ALA A 47 2.13 -43.27 35.66
C ALA A 47 2.52 -42.70 34.30
N VAL A 48 3.05 -41.47 34.30
CA VAL A 48 3.77 -40.86 33.18
C VAL A 48 4.64 -41.97 32.61
N ALA A 49 4.37 -42.39 31.38
CA ALA A 49 5.18 -43.40 30.71
C ALA A 49 6.65 -42.94 30.84
N PRO A 50 7.49 -43.62 31.63
CA PRO A 50 8.69 -43.01 32.22
C PRO A 50 9.81 -42.70 31.22
N ASP A 51 9.57 -42.83 29.92
CA ASP A 51 10.60 -42.75 28.87
C ASP A 51 10.19 -41.87 27.67
N CYS A 52 9.16 -41.03 27.78
CA CYS A 52 8.89 -40.07 26.72
C CYS A 52 9.77 -38.82 26.89
N GLU A 53 10.91 -38.83 26.22
CA GLU A 53 11.76 -37.65 26.06
C GLU A 53 11.27 -36.85 24.85
N GLY A 54 10.84 -35.61 25.09
CA GLY A 54 10.37 -34.74 24.02
C GLY A 54 11.52 -34.24 23.13
N PRO A 55 11.20 -33.47 22.07
CA PRO A 55 12.21 -32.99 21.11
C PRO A 55 13.31 -32.12 21.74
N LEU A 56 13.06 -31.50 22.91
CA LEU A 56 14.02 -30.67 23.62
C LEU A 56 14.78 -31.44 24.72
N GLY A 57 14.67 -32.77 24.75
CA GLY A 57 15.28 -33.59 25.79
C GLY A 57 14.42 -33.69 27.05
N PRO A 58 15.02 -33.98 28.23
CA PRO A 58 14.25 -34.05 29.47
C PRO A 58 13.75 -32.65 29.86
N PRO A 59 12.61 -32.57 30.58
CA PRO A 59 12.17 -31.37 31.28
C PRO A 59 13.32 -30.65 32.00
N ARG A 60 13.40 -29.33 31.81
CA ARG A 60 14.39 -28.46 32.46
C ARG A 60 13.69 -27.32 33.19
N ASP A 61 14.30 -26.84 34.26
CA ASP A 61 13.87 -25.61 34.95
C ASP A 61 14.31 -24.39 34.13
N PRO A 62 13.37 -23.59 33.57
CA PRO A 62 13.72 -22.42 32.77
C PRO A 62 14.57 -21.41 33.54
N ALA A 63 14.35 -21.28 34.87
CA ALA A 63 15.08 -20.30 35.69
C ALA A 63 16.60 -20.59 35.82
N ALA A 64 17.04 -21.79 35.41
CA ALA A 64 18.45 -22.16 35.35
C ALA A 64 19.13 -21.73 34.03
N LEU A 65 18.37 -21.24 33.05
CA LEU A 65 18.84 -20.88 31.72
C LEU A 65 18.95 -19.35 31.58
N PRO A 66 19.68 -18.83 30.57
CA PRO A 66 19.69 -17.40 30.28
C PRO A 66 18.34 -16.93 29.73
N ALA A 67 17.72 -15.94 30.35
CA ALA A 67 16.46 -15.37 29.87
C ALA A 67 16.62 -14.69 28.51
N CYS A 68 15.57 -14.77 27.69
CA CYS A 68 15.39 -14.06 26.43
C CYS A 68 13.96 -13.54 26.34
N CYS A 69 13.64 -12.76 25.30
CA CYS A 69 12.28 -12.22 25.11
C CYS A 69 11.74 -11.48 26.35
N THR A 70 12.54 -10.60 26.95
CA THR A 70 12.17 -9.91 28.20
C THR A 70 11.04 -8.88 28.04
N ASP A 71 10.61 -8.63 26.81
CA ASP A 71 9.59 -7.64 26.47
C ASP A 71 8.16 -8.22 26.58
N PHE A 72 8.03 -9.54 26.73
CA PHE A 72 6.75 -10.22 26.94
C PHE A 72 6.67 -10.81 28.35
N VAL A 73 5.44 -10.85 28.89
CA VAL A 73 5.13 -11.59 30.12
C VAL A 73 5.25 -13.10 29.81
N GLY A 74 5.31 -14.00 30.79
CA GLY A 74 5.31 -15.45 30.53
C GLY A 74 6.67 -16.13 30.33
N GLY A 75 7.71 -15.38 29.96
CA GLY A 75 9.10 -15.84 30.01
C GLY A 75 9.50 -16.79 28.88
N ALA A 76 10.73 -16.60 28.40
CA ALA A 76 11.41 -17.53 27.51
C ALA A 76 12.89 -17.57 27.88
N HIS A 77 13.53 -18.70 27.62
CA HIS A 77 14.95 -18.86 27.91
C HIS A 77 15.72 -19.49 26.74
N CYS A 78 17.01 -19.20 26.70
CA CYS A 78 17.90 -19.65 25.63
C CYS A 78 18.28 -21.12 25.79
N LEU A 79 18.13 -21.87 24.71
CA LEU A 79 18.58 -23.25 24.57
C LEU A 79 19.52 -23.41 23.37
N ASP A 80 20.69 -24.03 23.60
CA ASP A 80 21.65 -24.32 22.53
C ASP A 80 21.22 -25.54 21.69
N ASP A 81 20.65 -26.55 22.36
CA ASP A 81 20.29 -27.84 21.77
C ASP A 81 18.83 -27.87 21.33
N VAL A 82 18.49 -27.11 20.28
CA VAL A 82 17.16 -27.11 19.65
C VAL A 82 17.18 -27.88 18.33
N PRO A 83 16.27 -28.86 18.12
CA PRO A 83 16.14 -29.58 16.85
C PRO A 83 15.90 -28.65 15.65
N ALA A 84 16.40 -29.03 14.48
CA ALA A 84 16.37 -28.17 13.30
C ALA A 84 14.96 -27.75 12.89
N GLU A 85 13.99 -28.63 13.12
CA GLU A 85 12.58 -28.48 12.78
C GLU A 85 11.88 -27.38 13.59
N LEU A 86 12.40 -27.05 14.78
CA LEU A 86 11.85 -26.00 15.64
C LEU A 86 12.52 -24.64 15.44
N ARG A 87 13.71 -24.60 14.82
CA ARG A 87 14.54 -23.38 14.74
C ARG A 87 13.87 -22.26 13.95
N ASP A 88 13.06 -22.59 12.95
CA ASP A 88 12.39 -21.61 12.11
C ASP A 88 11.26 -20.86 12.85
N PHE A 89 10.80 -21.40 13.99
CA PHE A 89 9.77 -20.80 14.85
C PHE A 89 10.33 -20.02 16.03
N LEU A 90 11.66 -19.97 16.21
CA LEU A 90 12.27 -19.47 17.45
C LEU A 90 13.26 -18.34 17.16
N GLY A 91 13.21 -17.30 17.99
CA GLY A 91 14.16 -16.19 17.90
C GLY A 91 15.59 -16.62 18.25
N ALA A 92 16.60 -16.00 17.64
CA ALA A 92 17.99 -16.25 18.00
C ALA A 92 18.35 -15.57 19.33
N CYS A 93 19.12 -16.25 20.16
CA CYS A 93 19.64 -15.69 21.41
C CYS A 93 20.98 -14.97 21.21
N ALA A 94 21.21 -13.87 21.94
CA ALA A 94 22.43 -13.06 21.82
C ALA A 94 23.73 -13.83 22.15
N GLY A 95 23.64 -14.86 23.00
CA GLY A 95 24.75 -15.74 23.38
C GLY A 95 24.96 -16.96 22.48
N GLY A 96 24.16 -17.10 21.42
CA GLY A 96 23.97 -18.37 20.71
C GLY A 96 22.73 -19.11 21.21
N GLY A 97 22.29 -20.12 20.45
CA GLY A 97 21.07 -20.87 20.71
C GLY A 97 19.79 -20.16 20.24
N TYR A 98 18.64 -20.70 20.70
CA TYR A 98 17.31 -20.24 20.34
C TYR A 98 16.49 -19.91 21.58
N CYS A 99 15.65 -18.88 21.48
CA CYS A 99 14.78 -18.42 22.54
C CYS A 99 13.51 -19.28 22.55
N VAL A 100 13.39 -20.13 23.57
CA VAL A 100 12.30 -21.11 23.69
C VAL A 100 11.35 -20.69 24.82
N PRO A 101 10.02 -20.64 24.59
CA PRO A 101 9.05 -20.32 25.63
C PRO A 101 9.11 -21.31 26.80
N ASP A 102 8.96 -20.82 28.02
CA ASP A 102 9.13 -21.61 29.25
C ASP A 102 8.26 -22.89 29.28
N PRO A 103 6.98 -22.89 28.85
CA PRO A 103 6.16 -24.10 28.82
C PRO A 103 6.74 -25.24 27.96
N PHE A 104 7.51 -24.92 26.91
CA PHE A 104 8.19 -25.94 26.09
C PHE A 104 9.41 -26.50 26.81
N ILE A 105 10.14 -25.67 27.55
CA ILE A 105 11.33 -26.10 28.30
C ILE A 105 10.93 -27.01 29.47
N GLU A 106 9.89 -26.63 30.21
CA GLU A 106 9.36 -27.36 31.36
C GLU A 106 8.82 -28.75 31.00
N THR A 107 8.40 -28.94 29.75
CA THR A 107 7.84 -30.20 29.26
C THR A 107 8.84 -31.02 28.43
N GLY A 108 10.07 -30.54 28.24
CA GLY A 108 11.01 -31.17 27.31
C GLY A 108 10.54 -31.10 25.85
N GLY A 109 9.63 -30.19 25.52
CA GLY A 109 9.01 -30.03 24.22
C GLY A 109 7.79 -30.91 23.98
N VAL A 110 7.30 -31.65 24.98
CA VAL A 110 6.02 -32.37 24.92
C VAL A 110 4.90 -31.38 25.30
N PHE A 111 4.45 -30.62 24.31
CA PHE A 111 3.48 -29.56 24.52
C PHE A 111 2.37 -29.63 23.47
N GLU A 112 1.14 -29.48 23.93
CA GLU A 112 -0.03 -29.27 23.08
C GLU A 112 -0.58 -27.87 23.40
N PRO A 113 -0.41 -26.90 22.47
CA PRO A 113 -0.93 -25.56 22.67
C PRO A 113 -2.45 -25.55 22.87
N LEU A 114 -2.94 -24.66 23.74
CA LEU A 114 -4.37 -24.50 23.95
C LEU A 114 -5.06 -24.08 22.63
N THR A 115 -6.20 -24.70 22.33
CA THR A 115 -7.05 -24.33 21.19
C THR A 115 -7.77 -23.01 21.45
N CYS A 116 -7.89 -22.18 20.42
CA CYS A 116 -8.55 -20.87 20.50
C CYS A 116 -9.21 -20.50 19.16
N ALA A 117 -10.07 -19.49 19.16
CA ALA A 117 -10.64 -18.87 17.97
C ALA A 117 -9.80 -17.65 17.55
N SER A 118 -9.22 -17.70 16.36
CA SER A 118 -8.36 -16.66 15.80
C SER A 118 -9.16 -15.67 14.96
N ILE A 119 -8.47 -14.89 14.11
CA ILE A 119 -9.07 -13.92 13.19
C ILE A 119 -10.13 -14.62 12.33
N GLY A 120 -11.34 -14.03 12.24
CA GLY A 120 -12.44 -14.57 11.46
C GLY A 120 -13.02 -15.90 12.00
N ASP A 121 -12.95 -16.12 13.33
CA ASP A 121 -13.37 -17.36 14.00
C ASP A 121 -12.63 -18.62 13.50
N ALA A 122 -11.48 -18.45 12.84
CA ALA A 122 -10.65 -19.55 12.36
C ALA A 122 -10.07 -20.36 13.53
N GLU A 123 -9.93 -21.68 13.36
CA GLU A 123 -9.24 -22.52 14.34
C GLU A 123 -7.80 -22.03 14.52
N GLY A 124 -7.36 -21.90 15.78
CA GLY A 124 -6.00 -21.50 16.11
C GLY A 124 -5.41 -22.20 17.32
N ARG A 125 -4.17 -21.83 17.65
CA ARG A 125 -3.42 -22.27 18.83
C ARG A 125 -2.84 -21.08 19.57
N CYS A 126 -2.89 -21.13 20.89
CA CYS A 126 -2.26 -20.16 21.76
C CYS A 126 -0.74 -20.33 21.70
N LEU A 127 -0.07 -19.37 21.07
CA LEU A 127 1.39 -19.34 20.97
C LEU A 127 1.93 -18.09 21.66
N SER A 128 3.08 -18.26 22.30
CA SER A 128 3.77 -17.19 23.03
C SER A 128 4.18 -16.05 22.09
N GLY A 129 4.08 -14.82 22.58
CA GLY A 129 4.60 -13.62 21.92
C GLY A 129 6.12 -13.63 21.70
N CYS A 130 6.83 -14.58 22.32
CA CYS A 130 8.25 -14.79 22.10
C CYS A 130 8.60 -15.53 20.80
N VAL A 131 7.60 -16.11 20.13
CA VAL A 131 7.75 -16.60 18.76
C VAL A 131 7.81 -15.39 17.81
N PRO A 132 8.87 -15.18 17.02
CA PRO A 132 9.03 -13.98 16.19
C PRO A 132 7.83 -13.71 15.28
N GLN A 133 7.26 -14.74 14.66
CA GLN A 133 6.09 -14.62 13.81
C GLN A 133 4.85 -14.15 14.60
N VAL A 134 4.71 -14.56 15.86
CA VAL A 134 3.61 -14.10 16.73
C VAL A 134 3.83 -12.66 17.14
N GLN A 135 5.07 -12.28 17.42
CA GLN A 135 5.47 -10.90 17.71
C GLN A 135 5.12 -9.95 16.56
N ASP A 136 5.46 -10.33 15.32
CA ASP A 136 5.20 -9.54 14.11
C ASP A 136 3.70 -9.27 13.90
N TYR A 137 2.85 -10.21 14.34
CA TYR A 137 1.39 -10.12 14.23
C TYR A 137 0.67 -9.86 15.57
N TRP A 138 1.41 -9.48 16.61
CA TRP A 138 0.86 -9.38 17.97
C TRP A 138 -0.33 -8.42 18.10
N GLY A 139 -0.30 -7.33 17.33
CA GLY A 139 -1.31 -6.28 17.35
C GLY A 139 -2.64 -6.65 16.70
N ILE A 140 -2.69 -7.73 15.91
CA ILE A 140 -3.88 -8.13 15.14
C ILE A 140 -4.40 -9.52 15.54
N LEU A 141 -3.54 -10.38 16.08
CA LEU A 141 -3.97 -11.68 16.56
C LEU A 141 -4.83 -11.49 17.82
N PRO A 142 -6.00 -12.13 17.91
CA PRO A 142 -6.82 -12.03 19.11
C PRO A 142 -6.16 -12.80 20.26
N GLN A 143 -6.48 -12.40 21.50
CA GLN A 143 -6.07 -13.15 22.68
C GLN A 143 -6.97 -14.38 22.91
N ASP A 144 -8.29 -14.24 22.76
CA ASP A 144 -9.29 -15.29 23.02
C ASP A 144 -9.07 -16.02 24.37
N ALA A 145 -8.91 -17.35 24.36
CA ALA A 145 -8.66 -18.18 25.55
C ALA A 145 -7.20 -18.23 25.98
N CYS A 146 -6.30 -17.54 25.26
CA CYS A 146 -4.86 -17.59 25.48
C CYS A 146 -4.43 -16.75 26.68
N ALA A 147 -3.27 -17.08 27.25
CA ALA A 147 -2.68 -16.31 28.35
C ALA A 147 -2.34 -14.87 27.93
N ASP A 148 -2.02 -14.01 28.90
CA ASP A 148 -1.68 -12.59 28.66
C ASP A 148 -0.48 -12.39 27.73
N ASP A 149 0.43 -13.36 27.74
CA ASP A 149 1.64 -13.45 26.93
C ASP A 149 1.51 -14.26 25.65
N GLU A 150 0.30 -14.72 25.34
CA GLU A 150 0.03 -15.54 24.16
C GLU A 150 -0.96 -14.85 23.24
N ARG A 151 -0.95 -15.26 21.97
CA ARG A 151 -1.95 -14.89 20.98
C ARG A 151 -2.47 -16.11 20.27
N CYS A 152 -3.73 -16.04 19.84
CA CYS A 152 -4.36 -17.08 19.08
C CYS A 152 -3.91 -17.02 17.63
N VAL A 153 -2.94 -17.86 17.27
CA VAL A 153 -2.39 -17.96 15.91
C VAL A 153 -3.25 -18.91 15.09
N PRO A 154 -3.80 -18.49 13.93
CA PRO A 154 -4.68 -19.34 13.14
C PRO A 154 -3.88 -20.51 12.54
N CYS A 155 -4.49 -21.69 12.38
CA CYS A 155 -3.85 -22.84 11.74
C CYS A 155 -3.41 -22.55 10.30
N VAL A 156 -4.22 -21.77 9.61
CA VAL A 156 -4.04 -21.35 8.22
C VAL A 156 -4.06 -19.83 8.21
N SER A 157 -3.06 -19.23 7.58
CA SER A 157 -2.94 -17.80 7.42
C SER A 157 -4.18 -17.29 6.69
N PRO A 158 -4.92 -16.34 7.27
CA PRO A 158 -6.13 -15.81 6.66
C PRO A 158 -5.81 -14.98 5.40
N ILE A 159 -4.55 -14.59 5.21
CA ILE A 159 -4.11 -13.68 4.14
C ILE A 159 -3.82 -14.43 2.84
N ASP A 160 -3.06 -15.53 2.92
CA ASP A 160 -2.57 -16.25 1.74
C ASP A 160 -3.00 -17.72 1.73
N GLY A 161 -3.79 -18.14 2.73
CA GLY A 161 -4.23 -19.51 2.92
C GLY A 161 -3.11 -20.52 3.16
N THR A 162 -1.89 -20.04 3.46
CA THR A 162 -0.77 -20.93 3.77
C THR A 162 -0.90 -21.49 5.17
N ASP A 163 -0.42 -22.71 5.37
CA ASP A 163 -0.39 -23.31 6.71
C ASP A 163 0.64 -22.59 7.58
N THR A 164 0.21 -22.05 8.73
CA THR A 164 1.11 -21.30 9.62
C THR A 164 2.00 -22.21 10.46
N GLY A 165 1.72 -23.52 10.47
CA GLY A 165 2.31 -24.48 11.38
C GLY A 165 1.72 -24.46 12.78
N ALA A 166 0.90 -23.47 13.17
CA ALA A 166 0.43 -23.30 14.55
C ALA A 166 -0.26 -24.55 15.11
N CYS A 167 -1.12 -25.17 14.31
CA CYS A 167 -1.86 -26.38 14.70
C CYS A 167 -1.07 -27.68 14.52
N LYS A 168 0.15 -27.59 14.00
CA LYS A 168 1.09 -28.71 13.84
C LYS A 168 2.17 -28.73 14.92
N ILE A 169 2.26 -27.70 15.76
CA ILE A 169 3.27 -27.58 16.84
C ILE A 169 2.98 -28.51 18.04
N ALA A 170 1.95 -29.37 17.96
CA ALA A 170 1.69 -30.37 18.99
C ALA A 170 2.71 -31.53 18.93
N PHE A 171 3.41 -31.75 20.04
CA PHE A 171 4.26 -32.92 20.26
C PHE A 171 3.69 -33.74 21.41
N SER A 172 3.21 -34.94 21.08
CA SER A 172 2.70 -35.90 22.07
C SER A 172 3.51 -37.20 22.06
N CYS A 173 3.54 -37.85 23.22
CA CYS A 173 4.30 -39.07 23.47
C CYS A 173 3.72 -40.33 22.79
N GLU A 174 2.49 -40.25 22.28
CA GLU A 174 1.77 -41.43 21.77
C GLU A 174 2.01 -41.71 20.28
N GLY A 175 2.79 -40.89 19.57
CA GLY A 175 3.34 -41.28 18.28
C GLY A 175 3.45 -40.18 17.24
N GLY A 176 4.61 -39.50 17.26
CA GLY A 176 5.21 -38.79 16.12
C GLY A 176 4.58 -37.45 15.80
N ALA A 177 5.42 -36.47 15.43
CA ALA A 177 4.98 -35.21 14.85
C ALA A 177 4.02 -35.50 13.69
N GLY A 178 2.72 -35.36 13.96
CA GLY A 178 1.64 -35.66 13.04
C GLY A 178 1.61 -34.62 11.95
N GLY A 179 2.50 -34.76 10.97
CA GLY A 179 2.50 -34.01 9.71
C GLY A 179 1.24 -34.36 8.93
N GLY A 180 0.10 -33.82 9.34
CA GLY A 180 -1.11 -33.76 8.54
C GLY A 180 -0.87 -32.81 7.38
N GLY A 181 -0.22 -33.33 6.32
CA GLY A 181 -0.07 -32.65 5.04
C GLY A 181 -1.39 -32.60 4.28
N GLY A 182 -2.36 -31.86 4.82
CA GLY A 182 -3.38 -31.28 3.96
C GLY A 182 -2.69 -30.23 3.11
N ASP A 183 -2.71 -30.39 1.79
CA ASP A 183 -2.28 -29.32 0.89
C ASP A 183 -3.00 -28.03 1.32
N PRO A 184 -2.29 -26.89 1.45
CA PRO A 184 -2.93 -25.62 1.77
C PRO A 184 -4.04 -25.43 0.74
N VAL A 185 -5.28 -25.37 1.22
CA VAL A 185 -6.42 -25.03 0.38
C VAL A 185 -6.14 -23.61 -0.09
N GLN A 186 -5.65 -23.47 -1.31
CA GLN A 186 -5.51 -22.14 -1.90
C GLN A 186 -6.90 -21.49 -1.82
N PRO A 187 -7.02 -20.32 -1.18
CA PRO A 187 -8.28 -19.63 -1.05
C PRO A 187 -8.86 -19.44 -2.44
N ALA A 188 -10.14 -19.77 -2.59
CA ALA A 188 -10.80 -19.65 -3.87
C ALA A 188 -10.88 -18.16 -4.21
N CYS A 189 -10.32 -17.76 -5.35
CA CYS A 189 -10.59 -16.45 -5.92
C CYS A 189 -11.88 -16.47 -6.78
N PRO A 190 -12.76 -15.46 -6.65
CA PRO A 190 -12.71 -14.39 -5.64
C PRO A 190 -13.08 -14.94 -4.26
N HIS A 191 -12.57 -14.33 -3.18
CA HIS A 191 -12.92 -14.72 -1.81
C HIS A 191 -14.44 -14.75 -1.65
N THR A 192 -14.95 -15.88 -1.19
CA THR A 192 -16.37 -16.06 -0.87
C THR A 192 -16.50 -16.38 0.60
N GLY A 193 -17.13 -15.50 1.38
CA GLY A 193 -17.35 -15.73 2.80
C GLY A 193 -17.41 -14.44 3.59
N ASP A 194 -17.29 -14.58 4.91
CA ASP A 194 -17.14 -13.46 5.83
C ASP A 194 -15.80 -12.74 5.59
N PRO A 195 -15.70 -11.44 5.92
CA PRO A 195 -14.45 -10.69 5.78
C PRO A 195 -13.29 -11.39 6.48
N VAL A 196 -12.17 -11.55 5.78
CA VAL A 196 -10.91 -12.07 6.32
C VAL A 196 -10.45 -11.21 7.49
N ILE A 197 -10.44 -9.90 7.28
CA ILE A 197 -10.24 -8.88 8.30
C ILE A 197 -11.39 -7.90 8.15
N GLU A 198 -12.08 -7.59 9.26
CA GLU A 198 -13.16 -6.59 9.27
C GLU A 198 -12.56 -5.18 9.20
N PRO A 199 -12.69 -4.44 8.07
CA PRO A 199 -11.96 -3.19 7.87
C PRO A 199 -12.32 -2.11 8.90
N SER A 200 -13.58 -2.11 9.36
CA SER A 200 -14.07 -1.14 10.34
C SER A 200 -13.41 -1.25 11.73
N THR A 201 -12.63 -2.30 11.98
CA THR A 201 -11.83 -2.45 13.21
C THR A 201 -10.46 -1.79 13.13
N LEU A 202 -10.03 -1.40 11.92
CA LEU A 202 -8.73 -0.78 11.66
C LEU A 202 -8.86 0.76 11.68
N PRO A 203 -7.74 1.51 11.79
CA PRO A 203 -7.77 2.97 11.69
C PRO A 203 -8.06 3.41 10.25
N ALA A 204 -9.06 4.27 10.03
CA ALA A 204 -9.39 4.79 8.70
C ALA A 204 -8.29 5.71 8.15
N CYS A 205 -8.02 5.63 6.84
CA CYS A 205 -7.02 6.46 6.15
C CYS A 205 -7.58 7.22 4.94
N ALA A 206 -8.61 6.68 4.29
CA ALA A 206 -9.36 7.36 3.23
C ALA A 206 -10.83 6.87 3.23
N ALA A 207 -11.65 7.38 2.31
CA ALA A 207 -12.99 6.82 2.12
C ALA A 207 -12.88 5.40 1.55
N GLY A 208 -13.51 4.43 2.21
CA GLY A 208 -13.45 3.02 1.81
C GLY A 208 -12.06 2.38 1.96
N ALA A 209 -11.21 2.89 2.85
CA ALA A 209 -9.89 2.33 3.10
C ALA A 209 -9.42 2.52 4.55
N HIS A 210 -8.67 1.54 5.04
CA HIS A 210 -8.09 1.54 6.38
C HIS A 210 -6.60 1.17 6.38
N CYS A 211 -5.93 1.51 7.47
CA CYS A 211 -4.53 1.21 7.69
C CYS A 211 -4.34 -0.27 8.02
N LEU A 212 -3.56 -0.96 7.19
CA LEU A 212 -3.14 -2.34 7.39
C LEU A 212 -1.61 -2.41 7.56
N SER A 213 -1.15 -3.22 8.53
CA SER A 213 0.29 -3.40 8.80
C SER A 213 1.03 -3.89 7.55
N ASN A 214 2.23 -3.37 7.30
CA ASN A 214 3.09 -3.82 6.19
C ASN A 214 3.37 -5.33 6.23
N ALA A 215 3.39 -5.94 7.41
CA ALA A 215 3.59 -7.38 7.56
C ALA A 215 2.46 -8.23 6.92
N LEU A 216 1.28 -7.65 6.71
CA LEU A 216 0.11 -8.34 6.14
C LEU A 216 -0.08 -8.07 4.65
N ILE A 217 0.75 -7.23 4.06
CA ILE A 217 0.58 -6.75 2.69
C ILE A 217 1.63 -7.44 1.83
N PRO A 218 1.23 -8.15 0.76
CA PRO A 218 2.17 -8.66 -0.23
C PRO A 218 3.07 -7.55 -0.77
N ALA A 219 4.37 -7.84 -0.93
CA ALA A 219 5.36 -6.82 -1.28
C ALA A 219 5.09 -6.14 -2.64
N ASP A 220 4.46 -6.84 -3.57
CA ASP A 220 4.02 -6.33 -4.88
C ASP A 220 2.88 -5.32 -4.75
N LEU A 221 1.97 -5.52 -3.81
CA LEU A 221 0.87 -4.59 -3.53
C LEU A 221 1.34 -3.38 -2.70
N ALA A 222 2.25 -3.58 -1.74
CA ALA A 222 2.73 -2.53 -0.84
C ALA A 222 3.32 -1.30 -1.57
N GLY A 223 3.94 -1.52 -2.74
CA GLY A 223 4.51 -0.44 -3.57
C GLY A 223 3.46 0.47 -4.23
N ARG A 224 2.20 0.04 -4.29
CA ARG A 224 1.08 0.77 -4.91
C ARG A 224 0.17 1.47 -3.91
N LEU A 225 0.42 1.31 -2.62
CA LEU A 225 -0.44 1.82 -1.56
C LEU A 225 0.17 3.04 -0.88
N ALA A 226 -0.68 4.00 -0.50
CA ALA A 226 -0.25 5.15 0.28
C ALA A 226 0.22 4.75 1.68
N ASP A 227 1.18 5.49 2.25
CA ASP A 227 1.58 5.29 3.64
C ASP A 227 0.49 5.78 4.61
N CYS A 228 0.31 5.03 5.70
CA CYS A 228 -0.52 5.50 6.81
C CYS A 228 0.27 6.41 7.75
N PRO A 229 -0.34 7.48 8.29
CA PRO A 229 0.35 8.40 9.18
C PRO A 229 0.77 7.72 10.49
N GLY A 230 2.06 7.72 10.78
CA GLY A 230 2.62 7.37 12.10
C GLY A 230 2.80 5.89 12.39
N ALA A 231 2.73 5.00 11.39
CA ALA A 231 2.93 3.56 11.57
C ALA A 231 3.63 2.91 10.34
N ASP A 232 4.18 1.72 10.55
CA ASP A 232 4.69 0.85 9.48
C ASP A 232 3.51 0.12 8.80
N ALA A 233 2.63 0.90 8.15
CA ALA A 233 1.35 0.45 7.61
C ALA A 233 1.02 1.18 6.31
N LYS A 234 0.18 0.56 5.47
CA LYS A 234 -0.36 1.19 4.25
C LYS A 234 -1.86 1.42 4.35
N CYS A 235 -2.34 2.40 3.60
CA CYS A 235 -3.75 2.64 3.37
C CYS A 235 -4.25 1.66 2.32
N VAL A 236 -5.04 0.67 2.74
CA VAL A 236 -5.54 -0.42 1.90
C VAL A 236 -7.05 -0.27 1.70
N PRO A 237 -7.56 -0.34 0.45
CA PRO A 237 -9.00 -0.41 0.18
C PRO A 237 -9.69 -1.52 0.96
N ASP A 238 -10.91 -1.26 1.45
CA ASP A 238 -11.66 -2.15 2.31
C ASP A 238 -11.96 -3.50 1.64
N GLU A 239 -12.17 -3.53 0.33
CA GLU A 239 -12.39 -4.76 -0.43
C GLU A 239 -11.13 -5.66 -0.42
N LEU A 240 -9.94 -5.07 -0.48
CA LEU A 240 -8.67 -5.82 -0.39
C LEU A 240 -8.44 -6.34 1.03
N ILE A 241 -8.77 -5.55 2.06
CA ILE A 241 -8.67 -5.99 3.47
C ILE A 241 -9.66 -7.14 3.73
N ALA A 242 -10.92 -6.95 3.36
CA ALA A 242 -12.00 -7.92 3.60
C ALA A 242 -11.81 -9.23 2.83
N SER A 243 -11.12 -9.20 1.68
CA SER A 243 -10.83 -10.40 0.88
C SER A 243 -9.46 -11.02 1.15
N GLY A 244 -8.63 -10.42 2.02
CA GLY A 244 -7.23 -10.85 2.17
C GLY A 244 -6.38 -10.63 0.92
N GLY A 245 -6.84 -9.79 -0.01
CA GLY A 245 -6.20 -9.58 -1.30
C GLY A 245 -6.72 -10.47 -2.43
N ASP A 246 -7.71 -11.35 -2.20
CA ASP A 246 -8.35 -12.21 -3.20
C ASP A 246 -9.68 -11.63 -3.71
N PHE A 247 -9.59 -10.55 -4.49
CA PHE A 247 -10.73 -9.80 -5.01
C PHE A 247 -10.61 -9.54 -6.51
N ILE A 248 -11.73 -9.67 -7.23
CA ILE A 248 -11.82 -9.29 -8.64
C ILE A 248 -12.57 -7.96 -8.72
N PRO A 249 -11.91 -6.85 -9.09
CA PRO A 249 -12.59 -5.58 -9.30
C PRO A 249 -13.71 -5.68 -10.33
N SER A 250 -14.78 -4.92 -10.14
CA SER A 250 -15.87 -4.87 -11.12
C SER A 250 -15.38 -4.26 -12.44
N THR A 251 -15.76 -4.87 -13.56
CA THR A 251 -15.52 -4.33 -14.89
C THR A 251 -16.33 -3.04 -15.10
N CYS A 252 -15.75 -2.09 -15.81
CA CYS A 252 -16.37 -0.82 -16.18
C CYS A 252 -15.88 -0.36 -17.56
N GLU A 253 -16.58 0.60 -18.15
CA GLU A 253 -16.16 1.27 -19.38
C GLU A 253 -15.42 2.57 -19.02
N SER A 254 -14.14 2.66 -19.41
CA SER A 254 -13.25 3.78 -19.12
C SER A 254 -13.17 4.77 -20.30
N VAL A 255 -12.14 5.61 -20.31
CA VAL A 255 -11.88 6.61 -21.35
C VAL A 255 -11.87 5.96 -22.74
N ALA A 256 -12.48 6.63 -23.72
CA ALA A 256 -12.62 6.16 -25.10
C ALA A 256 -13.36 4.81 -25.28
N GLY A 257 -14.13 4.39 -24.28
CA GLY A 257 -14.85 3.12 -24.33
C GLY A 257 -13.96 1.90 -24.01
N ALA A 258 -12.75 2.12 -23.49
CA ALA A 258 -11.83 1.04 -23.16
C ALA A 258 -12.33 0.21 -21.97
N GLU A 259 -12.13 -1.10 -22.01
CA GLU A 259 -12.30 -1.95 -20.83
C GLU A 259 -11.45 -1.44 -19.65
N GLY A 260 -12.04 -1.39 -18.46
CA GLY A 260 -11.37 -1.03 -17.23
C GLY A 260 -11.83 -1.82 -16.01
N ARG A 261 -11.27 -1.43 -14.86
CA ARG A 261 -11.66 -1.92 -13.53
C ARG A 261 -11.98 -0.75 -12.61
N CYS A 262 -13.01 -0.94 -11.81
CA CYS A 262 -13.33 -0.03 -10.71
C CYS A 262 -12.28 -0.20 -9.62
N LEU A 263 -11.38 0.78 -9.50
CA LEU A 263 -10.35 0.80 -8.47
C LEU A 263 -10.59 1.96 -7.51
N SER A 264 -10.26 1.72 -6.24
CA SER A 264 -10.48 2.70 -5.16
C SER A 264 -9.63 3.95 -5.36
N THR A 265 -10.24 5.11 -5.09
CA THR A 265 -9.55 6.40 -5.03
C THR A 265 -8.58 6.54 -3.86
N ALA A 266 -8.54 5.55 -2.95
CA ALA A 266 -7.50 5.45 -1.93
C ALA A 266 -6.13 5.04 -2.49
N LEU A 267 -6.08 4.48 -3.71
CA LEU A 267 -4.84 4.18 -4.42
C LEU A 267 -4.24 5.49 -4.98
N PRO A 268 -2.98 5.84 -4.67
CA PRO A 268 -2.33 7.06 -5.15
C PRO A 268 -2.44 7.24 -6.67
N GLU A 269 -2.18 6.19 -7.45
CA GLU A 269 -2.22 6.28 -8.91
C GLU A 269 -3.62 6.58 -9.47
N VAL A 270 -4.67 6.21 -8.75
CA VAL A 270 -6.07 6.48 -9.12
C VAL A 270 -6.45 7.90 -8.70
N ALA A 271 -6.05 8.31 -7.50
CA ALA A 271 -6.28 9.65 -6.98
C ALA A 271 -5.61 10.72 -7.86
N ASP A 272 -4.37 10.49 -8.28
CA ASP A 272 -3.60 11.41 -9.12
C ASP A 272 -4.23 11.61 -10.51
N GLN A 273 -5.00 10.62 -10.98
CA GLN A 273 -5.69 10.66 -12.28
C GLN A 273 -7.19 10.92 -12.15
N ALA A 274 -7.67 11.33 -10.97
CA ALA A 274 -9.11 11.41 -10.70
C ALA A 274 -9.88 12.35 -11.64
N ALA A 275 -9.23 13.38 -12.18
CA ALA A 275 -9.83 14.29 -13.16
C ALA A 275 -10.00 13.68 -14.56
N LEU A 276 -9.23 12.62 -14.87
CA LEU A 276 -9.17 11.98 -16.18
C LEU A 276 -9.98 10.69 -16.24
N LEU A 277 -10.16 10.03 -15.09
CA LEU A 277 -10.84 8.75 -15.00
C LEU A 277 -12.35 8.93 -14.76
N PRO A 278 -13.22 8.29 -15.56
CA PRO A 278 -14.65 8.36 -15.33
C PRO A 278 -15.06 7.47 -14.15
N ALA A 279 -16.10 7.86 -13.42
CA ALA A 279 -16.72 6.97 -12.43
C ALA A 279 -17.41 5.76 -13.09
N SER A 280 -18.00 5.93 -14.29
CA SER A 280 -18.68 4.84 -15.02
C SER A 280 -19.75 4.15 -14.15
N THR A 281 -19.73 2.82 -14.07
CA THR A 281 -20.58 2.00 -13.18
C THR A 281 -19.98 1.75 -11.80
N CYS A 282 -18.88 2.41 -11.45
CA CYS A 282 -18.15 2.18 -10.20
C CYS A 282 -18.87 2.79 -8.98
N ALA A 283 -18.48 2.29 -7.80
CA ALA A 283 -18.92 2.87 -6.53
C ALA A 283 -18.42 4.32 -6.36
N ALA A 284 -18.99 5.06 -5.41
CA ALA A 284 -18.77 6.50 -5.27
C ALA A 284 -17.31 6.90 -4.96
N ASP A 285 -16.55 5.99 -4.36
CA ASP A 285 -15.13 6.11 -3.98
C ASP A 285 -14.21 5.35 -4.94
N HIS A 286 -14.73 4.93 -6.10
CA HIS A 286 -14.00 4.20 -7.12
C HIS A 286 -14.06 4.93 -8.46
N LEU A 287 -12.99 4.79 -9.25
CA LEU A 287 -12.92 5.29 -10.62
C LEU A 287 -12.58 4.14 -11.57
N CYS A 288 -13.03 4.28 -12.83
CA CYS A 288 -12.80 3.28 -13.84
C CYS A 288 -11.43 3.44 -14.49
N VAL A 289 -10.45 2.68 -13.99
CA VAL A 289 -9.08 2.68 -14.50
C VAL A 289 -9.01 1.76 -15.72
N PRO A 290 -8.55 2.25 -16.89
CA PRO A 290 -8.51 1.44 -18.09
C PRO A 290 -7.45 0.33 -17.95
N CYS A 291 -7.69 -0.84 -18.54
CA CYS A 291 -6.71 -1.94 -18.55
C CYS A 291 -5.41 -1.56 -19.27
N PHE A 292 -5.54 -0.72 -20.30
CA PHE A 292 -4.42 -0.22 -21.09
C PHE A 292 -4.47 1.31 -21.14
N SER A 293 -3.31 1.95 -21.10
CA SER A 293 -3.17 3.40 -21.26
C SER A 293 -3.76 3.82 -22.61
N PRO A 294 -4.68 4.80 -22.64
CA PRO A 294 -5.28 5.27 -23.88
C PRO A 294 -4.30 6.07 -24.75
N LEU A 295 -3.13 6.44 -24.22
CA LEU A 295 -2.13 7.24 -24.92
C LEU A 295 -1.18 6.36 -25.75
N ASP A 296 -0.69 5.27 -25.18
CA ASP A 296 0.36 4.44 -25.79
C ASP A 296 0.00 2.95 -25.85
N GLY A 297 -1.15 2.54 -25.31
CA GLY A 297 -1.61 1.15 -25.26
C GLY A 297 -0.82 0.27 -24.29
N SER A 298 0.01 0.84 -23.42
CA SER A 298 0.74 0.08 -22.40
C SER A 298 -0.21 -0.48 -21.34
N ASP A 299 0.13 -1.61 -20.73
CA ASP A 299 -0.66 -2.24 -19.67
C ASP A 299 -0.56 -1.40 -18.39
N THR A 300 -1.70 -0.99 -17.81
CA THR A 300 -1.74 -0.19 -16.58
C THR A 300 -1.64 -1.04 -15.32
N GLY A 301 -1.78 -2.37 -15.45
CA GLY A 301 -1.91 -3.30 -14.33
C GLY A 301 -3.30 -3.34 -13.71
N ALA A 302 -4.24 -2.48 -14.12
CA ALA A 302 -5.57 -2.41 -13.50
C ALA A 302 -6.36 -3.73 -13.61
N CYS A 303 -6.22 -4.42 -14.75
CA CYS A 303 -6.93 -5.66 -15.06
C CYS A 303 -6.09 -6.91 -14.78
N ARG A 304 -5.03 -6.80 -13.97
CA ARG A 304 -4.22 -7.93 -13.50
C ARG A 304 -3.92 -7.82 -12.00
N THR A 305 -4.73 -7.04 -11.30
CA THR A 305 -4.58 -6.88 -9.85
C THR A 305 -5.25 -8.06 -9.17
N SER A 306 -4.64 -8.55 -8.07
CA SER A 306 -5.15 -9.70 -7.34
C SER A 306 -5.30 -10.92 -8.26
N CYS A 307 -6.52 -11.42 -8.42
CA CYS A 307 -6.83 -12.62 -9.15
C CYS A 307 -7.75 -12.36 -10.36
N ASP A 308 -7.75 -11.11 -10.84
CA ASP A 308 -8.39 -10.73 -12.09
C ASP A 308 -7.86 -11.57 -13.27
N PRO A 309 -8.74 -12.16 -14.10
CA PRO A 309 -8.32 -13.02 -15.21
C PRO A 309 -7.60 -12.26 -16.34
N GLY A 310 -7.59 -10.93 -16.32
CA GLY A 310 -7.05 -10.13 -17.41
C GLY A 310 -8.12 -9.34 -18.16
N PRO A 311 -7.68 -8.40 -19.01
CA PRO A 311 -8.57 -7.78 -19.98
C PRO A 311 -9.09 -8.80 -20.99
N THR A 312 -10.36 -8.67 -21.36
CA THR A 312 -11.00 -9.42 -22.46
C THR A 312 -10.90 -8.70 -23.79
N GLU A 313 -10.70 -7.38 -23.77
CA GLU A 313 -10.52 -6.50 -24.90
C GLU A 313 -9.04 -6.08 -25.07
N GLY A 314 -8.66 -5.72 -26.30
CA GLY A 314 -7.32 -5.18 -26.57
C GLY A 314 -7.19 -3.70 -26.18
N PRO A 315 -5.98 -3.12 -26.29
CA PRO A 315 -5.77 -1.70 -26.04
C PRO A 315 -6.61 -0.85 -27.00
N THR A 316 -7.39 0.08 -26.44
CA THR A 316 -8.13 1.10 -27.19
C THR A 316 -7.39 2.42 -27.02
N GLN A 317 -6.69 2.85 -28.07
CA GLN A 317 -5.92 4.09 -28.08
C GLN A 317 -6.79 5.25 -28.57
N LEU A 318 -6.50 6.43 -28.03
CA LEU A 318 -7.08 7.67 -28.53
C LEU A 318 -6.59 7.95 -29.96
N PRO A 319 -7.41 8.58 -30.83
CA PRO A 319 -7.00 8.91 -32.18
C PRO A 319 -5.76 9.82 -32.18
N LEU A 320 -4.83 9.55 -33.10
CA LEU A 320 -3.71 10.45 -33.33
C LEU A 320 -4.16 11.71 -34.09
N CYS A 321 -3.48 12.81 -33.82
CA CYS A 321 -3.70 14.12 -34.41
C CYS A 321 -2.33 14.77 -34.74
N CYS A 322 -2.30 15.98 -35.29
CA CYS A 322 -1.01 16.68 -35.54
C CYS A 322 0.00 15.86 -36.38
N ASP A 323 -0.47 15.14 -37.41
CA ASP A 323 0.32 14.21 -38.23
C ASP A 323 1.04 13.11 -37.41
N GLY A 324 0.41 12.65 -36.31
CA GLY A 324 0.95 11.63 -35.43
C GLY A 324 1.94 12.13 -34.37
N ARG A 325 1.93 13.44 -34.10
CA ARG A 325 2.74 14.08 -33.03
C ARG A 325 1.87 14.61 -31.88
N GLY A 326 0.59 14.26 -31.91
CA GLY A 326 -0.37 14.60 -30.89
C GLY A 326 -1.43 13.51 -30.79
N THR A 327 -2.17 13.56 -29.70
CA THR A 327 -3.25 12.65 -29.37
C THR A 327 -4.53 13.45 -29.12
N CYS A 328 -5.64 12.97 -29.67
CA CYS A 328 -6.96 13.53 -29.45
C CYS A 328 -7.45 13.18 -28.05
N VAL A 329 -7.44 14.13 -27.14
CA VAL A 329 -7.88 13.93 -25.75
C VAL A 329 -9.24 14.59 -25.52
N PRO A 330 -10.06 14.10 -24.57
CA PRO A 330 -11.28 14.79 -24.18
C PRO A 330 -10.99 16.24 -23.76
N ALA A 331 -11.81 17.21 -24.20
CA ALA A 331 -11.61 18.61 -23.83
C ALA A 331 -11.61 18.83 -22.30
N SER A 332 -12.34 18.01 -21.55
CA SER A 332 -12.33 18.02 -20.08
C SER A 332 -10.98 17.60 -19.48
N ALA A 333 -10.25 16.70 -20.15
CA ALA A 333 -8.92 16.26 -19.74
C ALA A 333 -7.85 17.35 -20.00
N ALA A 334 -8.04 18.18 -21.03
CA ALA A 334 -7.14 19.29 -21.34
C ALA A 334 -7.30 20.50 -20.40
N GLY A 335 -8.26 20.47 -19.47
CA GLY A 335 -8.46 21.52 -18.46
C GLY A 335 -8.57 22.92 -19.07
N GLY A 336 -7.84 23.88 -18.50
CA GLY A 336 -7.84 25.27 -18.97
C GLY A 336 -7.11 25.49 -20.30
N ALA A 337 -6.35 24.51 -20.78
CA ALA A 337 -5.66 24.58 -22.06
C ALA A 337 -6.56 24.17 -23.23
N ALA A 338 -7.74 23.60 -22.99
CA ALA A 338 -8.65 23.12 -24.02
C ALA A 338 -8.94 24.18 -25.11
N ASP A 339 -9.14 25.45 -24.72
CA ASP A 339 -9.40 26.56 -25.66
C ASP A 339 -8.20 26.93 -26.55
N GLN A 340 -6.99 26.52 -26.17
CA GLN A 340 -5.75 26.73 -26.93
C GLN A 340 -5.41 25.55 -27.84
N LEU A 341 -6.08 24.41 -27.63
CA LEU A 341 -5.94 23.21 -28.44
C LEU A 341 -7.00 23.21 -29.54
N GLY A 342 -6.60 22.87 -30.77
CA GLY A 342 -7.53 22.83 -31.91
C GLY A 342 -8.27 21.50 -32.03
N GLU A 343 -9.48 21.54 -32.61
CA GLU A 343 -10.20 20.34 -33.02
C GLU A 343 -9.70 19.78 -34.37
N ASP A 344 -8.90 20.56 -35.10
CA ASP A 344 -8.72 20.51 -36.57
C ASP A 344 -8.25 19.17 -37.16
N THR A 345 -7.74 18.26 -36.33
CA THR A 345 -7.29 16.92 -36.76
C THR A 345 -7.94 15.77 -35.99
N CYS A 346 -8.81 16.08 -35.03
CA CYS A 346 -9.58 15.10 -34.28
C CYS A 346 -10.92 14.80 -34.96
N PRO A 347 -11.53 13.62 -34.69
CA PRO A 347 -12.87 13.32 -35.18
C PRO A 347 -13.87 14.40 -34.78
N ALA A 348 -14.53 15.00 -35.77
CA ALA A 348 -15.52 16.05 -35.54
C ALA A 348 -16.67 15.55 -34.64
N ASP A 349 -17.23 16.45 -33.84
CA ASP A 349 -18.34 16.20 -32.91
C ASP A 349 -18.04 15.17 -31.79
N ALA A 350 -16.79 14.74 -31.63
CA ALA A 350 -16.39 13.80 -30.56
C ALA A 350 -16.04 14.47 -29.22
N GLY A 351 -16.03 15.81 -29.16
CA GLY A 351 -15.61 16.56 -27.96
C GLY A 351 -14.13 16.37 -27.62
N LEU A 352 -13.31 16.08 -28.63
CA LEU A 352 -11.87 15.85 -28.51
C LEU A 352 -11.09 17.06 -29.03
N VAL A 353 -10.00 17.39 -28.34
CA VAL A 353 -9.03 18.40 -28.76
C VAL A 353 -7.67 17.75 -29.01
N CYS A 354 -6.93 18.28 -29.98
CA CYS A 354 -5.62 17.76 -30.33
C CYS A 354 -4.56 18.27 -29.34
N ALA A 355 -4.09 17.41 -28.45
CA ALA A 355 -2.99 17.69 -27.54
C ALA A 355 -1.67 17.14 -28.11
N PRO A 356 -0.67 17.99 -28.42
CA PRO A 356 0.66 17.51 -28.79
C PRO A 356 1.24 16.56 -27.73
N ASP A 357 1.88 15.47 -28.15
CA ASP A 357 2.33 14.40 -27.24
C ASP A 357 3.37 14.89 -26.24
N VAL A 358 4.19 15.86 -26.65
CA VAL A 358 5.15 16.53 -25.76
C VAL A 358 4.47 17.16 -24.55
N PHE A 359 3.20 17.54 -24.65
CA PHE A 359 2.49 18.11 -23.51
C PHE A 359 1.87 17.06 -22.60
N LEU A 360 1.64 15.84 -23.10
CA LEU A 360 1.03 14.75 -22.35
C LEU A 360 2.03 14.05 -21.41
N ASP A 361 3.34 14.24 -21.61
CA ASP A 361 4.37 13.66 -20.76
C ASP A 361 4.58 14.40 -19.43
N GLY A 362 4.05 15.63 -19.28
CA GLY A 362 4.17 16.46 -18.07
C GLY A 362 5.59 16.97 -17.76
N THR A 363 6.58 16.66 -18.60
CA THR A 363 7.99 17.02 -18.44
C THR A 363 8.46 18.12 -19.40
N TYR A 364 7.65 18.44 -20.41
CA TYR A 364 8.04 19.40 -21.44
C TYR A 364 8.30 20.80 -20.90
N GLN A 365 9.53 21.28 -21.14
CA GLN A 365 9.94 22.66 -20.93
C GLN A 365 10.28 23.29 -22.27
N PRO A 366 9.50 24.28 -22.75
CA PRO A 366 9.72 24.83 -24.08
C PRO A 366 11.06 25.56 -24.17
N GLN A 367 11.84 25.22 -25.19
CA GLN A 367 13.10 25.91 -25.50
C GLN A 367 12.84 27.38 -25.83
N SER A 368 13.67 28.29 -25.32
CA SER A 368 13.64 29.70 -25.72
C SER A 368 14.14 29.89 -27.14
N CYS A 369 13.52 30.80 -27.88
CA CYS A 369 13.89 31.14 -29.26
C CYS A 369 13.74 32.64 -29.51
N GLU A 370 14.27 33.12 -30.64
CA GLU A 370 14.11 34.50 -31.09
C GLU A 370 13.19 34.58 -32.31
N THR A 371 12.18 35.45 -32.25
CA THR A 371 11.08 35.50 -33.23
C THR A 371 11.45 36.15 -34.58
N GLY A 372 12.72 36.53 -34.75
CA GLY A 372 13.32 36.99 -36.00
C GLY A 372 12.56 38.13 -36.68
N LEU A 373 11.75 37.79 -37.70
CA LEU A 373 10.98 38.75 -38.49
C LEU A 373 10.00 39.58 -37.63
N ILE A 374 9.41 38.98 -36.59
CA ILE A 374 8.48 39.69 -35.70
C ILE A 374 9.24 40.79 -34.94
N GLN A 375 10.45 40.51 -34.44
CA GLN A 375 11.31 41.52 -33.81
C GLN A 375 11.60 42.69 -34.76
N ILE A 376 11.85 42.42 -36.05
CA ILE A 376 12.15 43.45 -37.05
C ILE A 376 10.93 44.35 -37.30
N LEU A 377 9.72 43.79 -37.29
CA LEU A 377 8.49 44.53 -37.61
C LEU A 377 7.88 45.24 -36.40
N PHE A 378 7.95 44.63 -35.21
CA PHE A 378 7.22 45.08 -34.01
C PHE A 378 8.13 45.55 -32.87
N GLY A 379 9.46 45.35 -32.98
CA GLY A 379 10.45 45.85 -32.03
C GLY A 379 11.05 44.77 -31.12
N ALA A 380 12.06 45.16 -30.34
CA ALA A 380 12.84 44.25 -29.50
C ALA A 380 12.02 43.58 -28.38
N ASP A 381 10.91 44.19 -27.95
CA ASP A 381 10.05 43.64 -26.91
C ASP A 381 9.34 42.34 -27.35
N TYR A 382 9.29 42.07 -28.67
CA TYR A 382 8.73 40.84 -29.24
C TYR A 382 9.80 39.80 -29.58
N ALA A 383 11.07 40.05 -29.24
CA ALA A 383 12.17 39.16 -29.58
C ALA A 383 12.06 37.80 -28.87
N GLU A 384 11.54 37.78 -27.65
CA GLU A 384 11.45 36.55 -26.86
C GLU A 384 10.29 35.66 -27.34
N GLY A 385 10.59 34.38 -27.55
CA GLY A 385 9.60 33.37 -27.84
C GLY A 385 9.92 32.02 -27.20
N ARG A 386 9.02 31.07 -27.45
CA ARG A 386 9.13 29.67 -27.05
C ARG A 386 8.88 28.76 -28.24
N CYS A 387 9.67 27.71 -28.36
CA CYS A 387 9.43 26.66 -29.33
C CYS A 387 8.19 25.89 -28.91
N LEU A 388 7.14 25.92 -29.74
CA LEU A 388 5.90 25.20 -29.54
C LEU A 388 5.59 24.32 -30.76
N PRO A 389 4.83 23.22 -30.60
CA PRO A 389 4.43 22.35 -31.70
C PRO A 389 3.75 23.14 -32.81
N ASP A 390 4.18 22.91 -34.06
CA ASP A 390 3.71 23.67 -35.22
C ASP A 390 2.27 23.39 -35.63
N CYS A 391 1.63 22.40 -35.00
CA CYS A 391 0.24 22.02 -35.18
C CYS A 391 -0.73 22.67 -34.18
N LEU A 392 -0.27 23.52 -33.27
CA LEU A 392 -1.16 24.32 -32.46
C LEU A 392 -1.81 25.42 -33.33
N PRO A 393 -3.13 25.64 -33.26
CA PRO A 393 -3.81 26.63 -34.10
C PRO A 393 -3.22 28.04 -33.99
N GLY A 394 -2.80 28.44 -32.79
CA GLY A 394 -2.17 29.74 -32.55
C GLY A 394 -0.73 29.86 -33.09
N VAL A 395 -0.09 28.74 -33.41
CA VAL A 395 1.30 28.65 -33.86
C VAL A 395 1.39 28.43 -35.38
N ASP A 396 0.31 27.94 -36.01
CA ASP A 396 0.25 27.78 -37.47
C ASP A 396 -0.04 29.09 -38.23
N ASN A 397 0.64 30.18 -37.85
CA ASN A 397 0.61 31.43 -38.59
C ASN A 397 1.86 31.54 -39.48
N PHE A 398 1.68 32.01 -40.72
CA PHE A 398 2.75 32.24 -41.69
C PHE A 398 3.87 33.17 -41.17
N LEU A 399 3.57 34.05 -40.21
CA LEU A 399 4.55 34.98 -39.64
C LEU A 399 5.50 34.34 -38.61
N ILE A 400 5.22 33.11 -38.18
CA ILE A 400 5.99 32.43 -37.13
C ILE A 400 7.03 31.51 -37.77
N GLY A 401 8.30 31.90 -37.62
CA GLY A 401 9.45 31.13 -38.10
C GLY A 401 9.81 29.93 -37.23
N ARG A 402 10.76 29.11 -37.70
CA ARG A 402 11.35 27.99 -36.93
C ARG A 402 12.72 28.35 -36.32
N ASP A 403 13.07 29.63 -36.31
CA ASP A 403 14.42 30.07 -35.95
C ASP A 403 14.75 29.65 -34.52
N GLY A 404 15.77 28.80 -34.37
CA GLY A 404 16.19 28.26 -33.08
C GLY A 404 15.28 27.18 -32.48
N CYS A 405 14.39 26.57 -33.26
CA CYS A 405 13.52 25.47 -32.79
C CYS A 405 13.79 24.17 -33.55
N ASP A 406 13.55 23.04 -32.88
CA ASP A 406 13.67 21.70 -33.47
C ASP A 406 12.65 21.45 -34.59
N PRO A 407 12.88 20.46 -35.47
CA PRO A 407 11.91 20.08 -36.50
C PRO A 407 10.53 19.78 -35.91
N GLY A 408 9.48 20.37 -36.49
CA GLY A 408 8.10 20.23 -36.01
C GLY A 408 7.70 21.23 -34.92
N MET A 409 8.60 22.14 -34.54
CA MET A 409 8.34 23.25 -33.63
C MET A 409 8.46 24.58 -34.37
N LYS A 410 7.80 25.61 -33.86
CA LYS A 410 7.82 26.99 -34.35
C LYS A 410 8.05 27.95 -33.17
N CYS A 411 8.69 29.08 -33.42
CA CYS A 411 9.04 30.05 -32.39
C CYS A 411 7.89 31.01 -32.10
N ALA A 412 6.97 30.62 -31.22
CA ALA A 412 5.82 31.44 -30.85
C ALA A 412 6.27 32.63 -29.97
N PRO A 413 5.90 33.88 -30.31
CA PRO A 413 6.28 35.06 -29.53
C PRO A 413 5.61 35.05 -28.16
N CYS A 414 6.24 35.57 -27.11
CA CYS A 414 5.59 35.71 -25.79
C CYS A 414 4.41 36.70 -25.78
N LEU A 415 4.41 37.65 -26.71
CA LEU A 415 3.39 38.70 -26.83
C LEU A 415 2.71 38.61 -28.20
N ASP A 416 1.40 38.82 -28.23
CA ASP A 416 0.64 38.95 -29.46
C ASP A 416 1.09 40.22 -30.21
N PRO A 417 1.55 40.12 -31.48
CA PRO A 417 2.10 41.26 -32.21
C PRO A 417 1.05 42.31 -32.62
N LEU A 418 -0.24 42.00 -32.53
CA LEU A 418 -1.34 42.91 -32.86
C LEU A 418 -1.87 43.65 -31.63
N THR A 419 -1.94 42.99 -30.47
CA THR A 419 -2.50 43.59 -29.25
C THR A 419 -1.45 43.99 -28.22
N GLY A 420 -0.28 43.34 -28.24
CA GLY A 420 0.77 43.48 -27.22
C GLY A 420 0.48 42.73 -25.91
N ASP A 421 -0.61 41.96 -25.84
CA ASP A 421 -0.96 41.12 -24.68
C ASP A 421 -0.15 39.82 -24.68
N SER A 422 -0.17 39.05 -23.57
CA SER A 422 0.44 37.72 -23.54
C SER A 422 -0.21 36.82 -24.59
N SER A 423 0.62 36.09 -25.35
CA SER A 423 0.14 35.05 -26.26
C SER A 423 -0.09 33.70 -25.57
N GLY A 424 0.29 33.57 -24.29
CA GLY A 424 0.35 32.31 -23.57
C GLY A 424 1.58 31.46 -23.88
N ALA A 425 2.37 31.77 -24.93
CA ALA A 425 3.49 30.93 -25.35
C ALA A 425 4.60 30.82 -24.31
N CYS A 426 4.76 31.84 -23.46
CA CYS A 426 5.77 31.90 -22.41
C CYS A 426 5.20 31.68 -21.01
N ASP A 427 3.89 31.45 -20.92
CA ASP A 427 3.22 31.06 -19.69
C ASP A 427 3.31 29.53 -19.55
N PRO A 428 3.54 28.98 -18.35
CA PRO A 428 3.52 27.54 -18.15
C PRO A 428 2.12 27.02 -18.47
N LEU A 429 1.99 26.12 -19.45
CA LEU A 429 0.74 25.42 -19.73
C LEU A 429 0.49 24.42 -18.59
N PRO A 430 -0.55 24.61 -17.76
CA PRO A 430 -0.95 23.59 -16.81
C PRO A 430 -1.81 22.58 -17.59
N LEU A 431 -1.22 21.43 -17.93
CA LEU A 431 -1.95 20.26 -18.38
C LEU A 431 -2.01 19.22 -17.26
#